data_AF-A0A3D0Y995-F1
#
_entry.id   AF-A0A3D0Y995-F1
#
_cell.length_a   1.000
_cell.length_b   1.000
_cell.length_c   1.000
_cell.angle_alpha   90.00
_cell.angle_beta   90.00
_cell.angle_gamma   90.00
#
_symmetry.space_group_name_H-M   'P 1'
#
loop_
_entity.id
_entity.type
_entity.pdbx_description
1 polymer ?
#
loop_
_entity_poly.entity_id
_entity_poly.type
_entity_poly.pdbx_seq_one_letter_code
_entity_poly.pdbx_strand_id
1 'polypeptide(L)'
;MEGMTVRIAGATPSELLVITYDITIDSIDNAIKALKENNEKQFRRYINKSQNLTRELMNTLNMSYEISISLLSLYRFVNELLVKGSVKKSDKYLLEAKKVLNILLDGWKTVSQTQRKIQKPVVDNAQRLVAGLTYGKGSLNESVMNNGVNRGYTA
;
A
#
# COMPACT_ATOMS: atom_id res chain seq x y z
N MET A 1 6.54 -11.99 5.22
CA MET A 1 5.98 -10.64 5.49
C MET A 1 7.07 -9.60 5.74
N GLU A 2 8.28 -9.98 6.17
CA GLU A 2 9.38 -9.07 6.53
C GLU A 2 9.81 -8.09 5.42
N GLY A 3 9.83 -8.52 4.15
CA GLY A 3 10.17 -7.63 3.03
C GLY A 3 9.16 -6.49 2.79
N MET A 4 7.88 -6.68 3.15
CA MET A 4 6.85 -5.65 2.96
C MET A 4 6.93 -4.57 4.04
N THR A 5 7.29 -4.94 5.27
CA THR A 5 7.50 -4.00 6.37
C THR A 5 8.65 -3.03 6.08
N VAL A 6 9.75 -3.54 5.51
CA VAL A 6 10.89 -2.70 5.07
C VAL A 6 10.45 -1.74 3.97
N ARG A 7 9.68 -2.20 2.98
CA ARG A 7 9.16 -1.35 1.90
C ARG A 7 8.23 -0.25 2.42
N ILE A 8 7.33 -0.57 3.35
CA ILE A 8 6.41 0.41 3.95
C ILE A 8 7.18 1.46 4.75
N ALA A 9 8.18 1.05 5.55
CA ALA A 9 8.95 1.97 6.37
C ALA A 9 9.69 3.02 5.52
N GLY A 10 10.22 2.64 4.36
CA GLY A 10 10.94 3.55 3.47
C GLY A 10 10.09 4.28 2.42
N ALA A 11 8.78 4.01 2.34
CA ALA A 11 7.96 4.50 1.24
C ALA A 11 7.68 6.00 1.34
N THR A 12 7.75 6.70 0.20
CA THR A 12 7.09 8.00 0.01
C THR A 12 5.56 7.85 -0.05
N PRO A 13 4.75 8.93 0.11
CA PRO A 13 3.29 8.83 0.00
C PRO A 13 2.82 8.15 -1.29
N SER A 14 3.47 8.48 -2.41
CA SER A 14 3.17 7.87 -3.71
C SER A 14 3.50 6.38 -3.78
N GLU A 15 4.57 5.94 -3.12
CA GLU A 15 4.97 4.53 -3.06
C GLU A 15 4.08 3.74 -2.10
N LEU A 16 3.63 4.36 -1.01
CA LEU A 16 2.66 3.75 -0.10
C LEU A 16 1.32 3.50 -0.80
N LEU A 17 0.90 4.42 -1.67
CA LEU A 17 -0.28 4.22 -2.53
C LEU A 17 -0.09 3.01 -3.45
N VAL A 18 1.03 2.93 -4.17
CA VAL A 18 1.37 1.78 -5.04
C VAL A 18 1.39 0.46 -4.25
N ILE A 19 2.00 0.44 -3.06
CA ILE A 19 2.02 -0.73 -2.17
C ILE A 19 0.59 -1.12 -1.75
N THR A 20 -0.28 -0.14 -1.45
CA THR A 20 -1.67 -0.41 -1.05
C THR A 20 -2.43 -1.11 -2.18
N TYR A 21 -2.22 -0.68 -3.44
CA TYR A 21 -2.76 -1.35 -4.61
C TYR A 21 -2.22 -2.77 -4.78
N ASP A 22 -0.90 -2.96 -4.70
CA ASP A 22 -0.25 -4.28 -4.79
C ASP A 22 -0.87 -5.24 -3.76
N ILE A 23 -0.97 -4.83 -2.49
CA ILE A 23 -1.55 -5.67 -1.42
C ILE A 23 -3.03 -5.97 -1.67
N THR A 24 -3.78 -5.02 -2.23
CA THR A 24 -5.20 -5.21 -2.55
C THR A 24 -5.36 -6.27 -3.63
N ILE A 25 -4.59 -6.18 -4.71
CA ILE A 25 -4.59 -7.12 -5.83
C ILE A 25 -4.13 -8.50 -5.37
N ASP A 26 -3.04 -8.59 -4.61
CA ASP A 26 -2.56 -9.85 -4.02
C ASP A 26 -3.62 -10.50 -3.13
N SER A 27 -4.37 -9.69 -2.37
CA SER A 27 -5.46 -10.19 -1.53
C SER A 27 -6.61 -10.73 -2.40
N ILE A 28 -6.90 -10.11 -3.55
CA ILE A 28 -7.89 -10.64 -4.50
C ILE A 28 -7.42 -11.98 -5.09
N ASP A 29 -6.14 -12.10 -5.48
CA ASP A 29 -5.59 -13.35 -6.00
C ASP A 29 -5.64 -14.48 -4.98
N ASN A 30 -5.30 -14.18 -3.72
CA ASN A 30 -5.41 -15.14 -2.63
C ASN A 30 -6.86 -15.54 -2.34
N ALA A 31 -7.83 -14.62 -2.49
CA ALA A 31 -9.24 -14.96 -2.43
C ALA A 31 -9.64 -15.90 -3.57
N ILE A 32 -9.25 -15.61 -4.82
CA ILE A 32 -9.54 -16.49 -5.97
C ILE A 32 -8.94 -17.87 -5.76
N LYS A 33 -7.70 -17.96 -5.27
CA LYS A 33 -7.05 -19.24 -4.96
C LYS A 33 -7.82 -20.02 -3.88
N ALA A 34 -8.16 -19.37 -2.77
CA ALA A 34 -8.94 -19.99 -1.70
C ALA A 34 -10.33 -20.43 -2.15
N LEU A 35 -10.95 -19.71 -3.09
CA LEU A 35 -12.23 -20.09 -3.70
C LEU A 35 -12.09 -21.41 -4.49
N LYS A 36 -11.05 -21.53 -5.32
CA LYS A 36 -10.77 -22.74 -6.11
C LYS A 36 -10.43 -23.96 -5.23
N GLU A 37 -9.81 -23.71 -4.09
CA GLU A 37 -9.49 -24.74 -3.08
C GLU A 37 -10.67 -25.08 -2.15
N ASN A 38 -11.86 -24.46 -2.36
CA ASN A 38 -13.01 -24.57 -1.47
C ASN A 38 -12.72 -24.20 -0.01
N ASN A 39 -11.70 -23.37 0.23
CA ASN A 39 -11.31 -22.92 1.56
C ASN A 39 -12.07 -21.64 1.96
N GLU A 40 -13.29 -21.81 2.47
CA GLU A 40 -14.16 -20.69 2.77
C GLU A 40 -13.59 -19.70 3.81
N LYS A 41 -12.85 -20.22 4.80
CA LYS A 41 -12.28 -19.38 5.86
C LYS A 41 -11.25 -18.42 5.28
N GLN A 42 -10.35 -18.92 4.43
CA GLN A 42 -9.35 -18.08 3.77
C GLN A 42 -10.00 -17.17 2.73
N PHE A 43 -10.99 -17.66 1.98
CA PHE A 43 -11.74 -16.82 1.05
C PHE A 43 -12.35 -15.60 1.74
N ARG A 44 -13.09 -15.80 2.83
CA ARG A 44 -13.70 -14.70 3.61
C ARG A 44 -12.64 -13.73 4.14
N ARG A 45 -11.52 -14.25 4.65
CA ARG A 45 -10.41 -13.43 5.16
C ARG A 45 -9.85 -12.51 4.08
N TYR A 46 -9.51 -13.06 2.92
CA TYR A 46 -8.87 -12.29 1.85
C TYR A 46 -9.84 -11.32 1.16
N ILE A 47 -11.10 -11.72 0.95
CA ILE A 47 -12.12 -10.80 0.43
C ILE A 47 -12.36 -9.62 1.34
N ASN A 48 -12.51 -9.85 2.65
CA ASN A 48 -12.71 -8.76 3.60
C ASN A 48 -11.50 -7.81 3.62
N LYS A 49 -10.29 -8.37 3.51
CA LYS A 49 -9.06 -7.59 3.40
C LYS A 49 -9.05 -6.72 2.13
N SER A 50 -9.36 -7.27 0.96
CA SER A 50 -9.42 -6.50 -0.30
C SER A 50 -10.46 -5.39 -0.24
N GLN A 51 -11.64 -5.66 0.33
CA GLN A 51 -12.69 -4.65 0.50
C GLN A 51 -12.30 -3.53 1.47
N ASN A 52 -11.65 -3.88 2.59
CA ASN A 52 -11.15 -2.88 3.54
C ASN A 52 -10.13 -1.96 2.87
N LEU A 53 -9.13 -2.52 2.18
CA LEU A 53 -8.13 -1.70 1.48
C LEU A 53 -8.73 -0.83 0.38
N THR A 54 -9.72 -1.35 -0.35
CA THR A 54 -10.46 -0.55 -1.35
C THR A 54 -11.20 0.62 -0.70
N ARG A 55 -11.82 0.41 0.48
CA ARG A 55 -12.46 1.49 1.24
C ARG A 55 -11.45 2.51 1.77
N GLU A 56 -10.27 2.08 2.20
CA GLU A 56 -9.20 3.01 2.58
C GLU A 56 -8.76 3.88 1.39
N LEU A 57 -8.61 3.30 0.19
CA LEU A 57 -8.34 4.08 -1.03
C LEU A 57 -9.43 5.13 -1.31
N MET A 58 -10.70 4.82 -1.01
CA MET A 58 -11.80 5.78 -1.12
C MET A 58 -11.72 6.89 -0.08
N ASN A 59 -11.49 6.54 1.18
CA ASN A 59 -11.51 7.47 2.31
C ASN A 59 -10.33 8.45 2.30
N THR A 60 -9.22 8.06 1.68
CA THR A 60 -8.00 8.87 1.58
C THR A 60 -8.02 9.86 0.40
N LEU A 61 -9.04 9.83 -0.46
CA LEU A 61 -9.16 10.76 -1.58
C LEU A 61 -9.38 12.21 -1.09
N ASN A 62 -8.57 13.13 -1.62
CA ASN A 62 -8.82 14.55 -1.44
C ASN A 62 -9.87 15.05 -2.46
N MET A 63 -11.09 15.29 -1.98
CA MET A 63 -12.24 15.69 -2.82
C MET A 63 -12.16 17.12 -3.36
N SER A 64 -11.13 17.91 -3.02
CA SER A 64 -10.88 19.22 -3.65
C SER A 64 -10.39 19.10 -5.10
N TYR A 65 -9.93 17.93 -5.53
CA TYR A 65 -9.50 17.68 -6.91
C TYR A 65 -10.61 16.98 -7.71
N GLU A 66 -10.86 17.46 -8.94
CA GLU A 66 -11.89 16.92 -9.83
C GLU A 66 -11.71 15.42 -10.11
N ILE A 67 -10.46 14.98 -10.34
CA ILE A 67 -10.12 13.57 -10.60
C ILE A 67 -10.55 12.62 -9.47
N SER A 68 -10.67 13.13 -8.23
CA SER A 68 -11.09 12.33 -7.09
C SER A 68 -12.52 11.82 -7.24
N ILE A 69 -13.39 12.53 -7.96
CA ILE A 69 -14.76 12.09 -8.22
C ILE A 69 -14.75 10.85 -9.15
N SER A 70 -13.93 10.87 -10.20
CA SER A 70 -13.76 9.74 -11.10
C SER A 70 -13.14 8.53 -10.39
N LEU A 71 -12.10 8.76 -9.57
CA LEU A 71 -11.47 7.71 -8.77
C LEU A 71 -12.44 7.08 -7.76
N LEU A 72 -13.22 7.90 -7.05
CA LEU A 72 -14.22 7.43 -6.11
C LEU A 72 -15.26 6.53 -6.80
N SER A 73 -15.69 6.91 -8.01
CA SER A 73 -16.65 6.13 -8.79
C SER A 73 -16.07 4.78 -9.21
N LEU A 74 -14.81 4.74 -9.64
CA LEU A 74 -14.11 3.49 -9.96
C LEU A 74 -13.93 2.59 -8.73
N TYR A 75 -13.55 3.16 -7.59
CA TYR A 75 -13.40 2.38 -6.34
C TYR A 75 -14.74 1.83 -5.83
N ARG A 76 -15.83 2.59 -5.97
CA ARG A 76 -17.19 2.09 -5.67
C ARG A 76 -17.52 0.88 -6.55
N PHE A 77 -17.27 1.00 -7.86
CA PHE A 77 -17.48 -0.10 -8.80
C PHE A 77 -16.64 -1.34 -8.45
N VAL A 78 -15.36 -1.17 -8.12
CA VAL A 78 -14.49 -2.25 -7.65
C VAL A 78 -15.06 -2.89 -6.39
N ASN A 79 -15.47 -2.11 -5.40
CA ASN A 79 -16.05 -2.63 -4.15
C ASN A 79 -17.36 -3.40 -4.41
N GLU A 80 -18.22 -2.93 -5.32
CA GLU A 80 -19.42 -3.67 -5.74
C GLU A 80 -19.08 -5.02 -6.37
N LEU A 81 -18.06 -5.08 -7.23
CA LEU A 81 -17.59 -6.33 -7.83
C LEU A 81 -17.05 -7.29 -6.76
N LEU A 82 -16.30 -6.80 -5.78
CA LEU A 82 -15.82 -7.62 -4.65
C LEU A 82 -16.96 -8.17 -3.80
N VAL A 83 -18.00 -7.37 -3.54
CA VAL A 83 -19.21 -7.82 -2.83
C VAL A 83 -19.96 -8.86 -3.65
N LYS A 84 -20.20 -8.61 -4.94
CA LYS A 84 -20.84 -9.57 -5.86
C LYS A 84 -20.07 -10.88 -5.93
N GLY A 85 -18.75 -10.82 -6.09
CA GLY A 85 -17.88 -12.00 -6.10
C GLY A 85 -17.91 -12.79 -4.79
N SER A 86 -17.99 -12.09 -3.65
CA SER A 86 -18.15 -12.71 -2.33
C SER A 86 -19.46 -13.48 -2.19
N VAL A 87 -20.59 -12.82 -2.50
CA VAL A 87 -21.94 -13.38 -2.35
C VAL A 87 -22.18 -14.50 -3.36
N LYS A 88 -21.77 -14.29 -4.62
CA LYS A 88 -21.97 -15.27 -5.71
C LYS A 88 -20.90 -16.35 -5.76
N LYS A 89 -19.85 -16.27 -4.91
CA LYS A 89 -18.72 -17.20 -4.91
C LYS A 89 -18.13 -17.39 -6.32
N SER A 90 -17.96 -16.28 -7.04
CA SER A 90 -17.56 -16.30 -8.45
C SER A 90 -16.29 -15.48 -8.66
N ASP A 91 -15.26 -16.15 -9.17
CA ASP A 91 -13.97 -15.57 -9.52
C ASP A 91 -14.09 -14.55 -10.67
N LYS A 92 -15.07 -14.69 -11.56
CA LYS A 92 -15.34 -13.73 -12.65
C LYS A 92 -15.42 -12.29 -12.15
N TYR A 93 -16.18 -12.02 -11.09
CA TYR A 93 -16.30 -10.65 -10.54
C TYR A 93 -14.98 -10.19 -9.89
N LEU A 94 -14.25 -11.10 -9.26
CA LEU A 94 -12.97 -10.81 -8.63
C LEU A 94 -11.88 -10.47 -9.65
N LEU A 95 -11.86 -11.20 -10.78
CA LEU A 95 -10.97 -10.94 -11.91
C LEU A 95 -11.28 -9.59 -12.56
N GLU A 96 -12.56 -9.23 -12.69
CA GLU A 96 -12.95 -7.92 -13.23
C GLU A 96 -12.52 -6.77 -12.29
N ALA A 97 -12.73 -6.94 -10.97
CA ALA A 97 -12.25 -5.98 -9.97
C ALA A 97 -10.72 -5.81 -10.04
N LYS A 98 -9.99 -6.93 -10.15
CA LYS A 98 -8.55 -6.95 -10.31
C LYS A 98 -8.11 -6.23 -11.59
N LYS A 99 -8.81 -6.40 -12.71
CA LYS A 99 -8.48 -5.73 -13.99
C LYS A 99 -8.52 -4.21 -13.85
N VAL A 100 -9.57 -3.66 -13.24
CA VAL A 100 -9.69 -2.21 -13.00
C VAL A 100 -8.55 -1.72 -12.11
N LEU A 101 -8.25 -2.43 -11.02
CA LEU A 101 -7.17 -2.06 -10.10
C LEU A 101 -5.79 -2.10 -10.76
N ASN A 102 -5.52 -3.04 -11.67
CA ASN A 102 -4.24 -3.10 -12.38
C ASN A 102 -4.03 -1.91 -13.31
N ILE A 103 -5.07 -1.49 -14.05
CA ILE A 103 -4.99 -0.32 -14.93
C ILE A 103 -4.65 0.93 -14.12
N LEU A 104 -5.31 1.12 -12.97
CA LEU A 104 -5.03 2.24 -12.07
C LEU A 104 -3.61 2.15 -11.48
N LEU A 105 -3.19 0.96 -11.04
CA LEU A 105 -1.86 0.71 -10.51
C LEU A 105 -0.75 1.09 -11.51
N ASP A 106 -0.91 0.76 -12.79
CA ASP A 106 0.07 1.11 -13.82
C ASP A 106 0.19 2.63 -14.00
N GLY A 107 -0.94 3.34 -13.93
CA GLY A 107 -0.96 4.80 -13.88
C GLY A 107 -0.20 5.35 -12.66
N TRP A 108 -0.50 4.83 -11.46
CA TRP A 108 0.15 5.28 -10.23
C TRP A 108 1.64 4.95 -10.15
N LYS A 109 2.08 3.83 -10.73
CA LYS A 109 3.50 3.48 -10.86
C LYS A 109 4.25 4.54 -11.69
N THR A 110 3.65 4.98 -12.79
CA THR A 110 4.23 6.03 -13.66
C THR A 110 4.37 7.36 -12.90
N VAL A 111 3.34 7.75 -12.15
CA VAL A 111 3.37 8.97 -11.31
C VAL A 111 4.42 8.85 -10.20
N SER A 112 4.46 7.72 -9.49
CA SER A 112 5.39 7.49 -8.38
C SER A 112 6.86 7.55 -8.83
N GLN A 113 7.18 6.99 -10.00
CA GLN A 113 8.53 7.09 -10.58
C GLN A 113 8.96 8.54 -10.83
N THR A 114 8.02 9.40 -11.23
CA THR A 114 8.29 10.83 -11.46
C THR A 114 8.45 11.60 -10.15
N GLN A 115 7.65 11.27 -9.14
CA GLN A 115 7.57 11.96 -7.85
C GLN A 115 8.66 11.56 -6.85
N ARG A 116 9.33 10.41 -7.04
CA ARG A 116 10.41 9.93 -6.15
C ARG A 116 11.55 10.93 -5.94
N LYS A 117 11.80 11.81 -6.91
CA LYS A 117 12.85 12.85 -6.81
C LYS A 117 12.47 14.04 -5.93
N ILE A 118 11.19 14.17 -5.58
CA ILE A 118 10.62 15.38 -4.97
C ILE A 118 10.19 15.12 -3.51
N GLN A 119 9.70 13.91 -3.21
CA GLN A 119 9.08 13.60 -1.92
C GLN A 119 10.03 12.86 -0.97
N LYS A 120 9.98 13.22 0.32
CA LYS A 120 10.70 12.52 1.39
C LYS A 120 9.93 11.27 1.85
N PRO A 121 10.61 10.25 2.43
CA PRO A 121 9.94 9.10 3.02
C PRO A 121 8.92 9.51 4.10
N VAL A 122 7.81 8.79 4.20
CA VAL A 122 6.74 9.08 5.18
C VAL A 122 7.19 8.85 6.62
N VAL A 123 8.18 7.98 6.83
CA VAL A 123 8.71 7.68 8.16
C VAL A 123 10.07 8.36 8.34
N ASP A 124 10.12 9.37 9.20
CA ASP A 124 11.33 10.16 9.49
C ASP A 124 12.51 9.33 10.07
N ASN A 125 12.28 8.05 10.43
CA ASN A 125 13.28 7.13 10.99
C ASN A 125 13.39 5.80 10.22
N ALA A 126 12.99 5.75 8.95
CA ALA A 126 13.00 4.55 8.13
C ALA A 126 14.35 3.79 8.17
N GLN A 127 15.47 4.53 8.10
CA GLN A 127 16.82 3.96 8.12
C GLN A 127 17.15 3.23 9.43
N ARG A 128 16.80 3.81 10.59
CA ARG A 128 17.00 3.20 11.91
C ARG A 128 16.14 1.94 12.12
N LEU A 129 14.91 1.96 11.61
CA LEU A 129 14.01 0.80 11.69
C LEU A 129 14.49 -0.36 10.80
N VAL A 130 14.93 -0.06 9.58
CA VAL A 130 15.50 -1.06 8.66
C VAL A 130 16.81 -1.61 9.24
N ALA A 131 17.69 -0.75 9.77
CA ALA A 131 18.94 -1.15 10.41
C ALA A 131 18.72 -2.02 11.67
N GLY A 132 17.68 -1.73 12.46
CA GLY A 132 17.29 -2.56 13.60
C GLY A 132 16.76 -3.95 13.20
N LEU A 133 16.19 -4.07 12.00
CA LEU A 133 15.76 -5.35 11.42
C LEU A 133 16.90 -6.13 10.78
N THR A 134 17.90 -5.46 10.18
CA THR A 134 19.06 -6.14 9.57
C THR A 134 20.16 -6.51 10.56
N TYR A 135 20.33 -5.77 11.66
CA TYR A 135 21.46 -5.98 12.57
C TYR A 135 21.09 -6.38 14.00
N GLY A 136 19.82 -6.65 14.30
CA GLY A 136 19.37 -7.14 15.61
C GLY A 136 19.42 -6.09 16.73
N LYS A 137 18.60 -6.26 17.77
CA LYS A 137 18.52 -5.32 18.91
C LYS A 137 19.86 -5.24 19.65
N GLY A 138 20.63 -4.18 19.42
CA GLY A 138 21.78 -3.80 20.26
C GLY A 138 23.12 -3.57 19.54
N SER A 139 23.22 -3.66 18.21
CA SER A 139 24.53 -3.61 17.52
C SER A 139 24.94 -2.26 16.90
N LEU A 140 24.22 -1.16 17.15
CA LEU A 140 24.54 0.14 16.53
C LEU A 140 24.85 1.22 17.57
N ASN A 141 26.15 1.46 17.79
CA ASN A 141 26.67 2.74 18.24
C ASN A 141 26.76 3.66 17.01
N GLU A 142 25.77 4.54 16.85
CA GLU A 142 25.80 5.55 15.79
C GLU A 142 26.55 6.79 16.32
N SER A 143 27.85 6.90 16.01
CA SER A 143 28.52 8.20 16.04
C SER A 143 27.97 9.03 14.89
N VAL A 144 26.86 9.73 15.15
CA VAL A 144 26.34 10.76 14.26
C VAL A 144 27.43 11.82 14.13
N MET A 145 28.19 11.80 13.02
CA MET A 145 28.95 12.95 12.59
C MET A 145 27.95 14.07 12.31
N ASN A 146 27.71 14.88 13.34
CA ASN A 146 26.99 16.13 13.29
C ASN A 146 27.80 17.10 12.42
N ASN A 147 27.67 17.00 11.10
CA ASN A 147 28.16 18.01 10.19
C ASN A 147 27.20 19.20 10.19
N GLY A 148 27.48 20.10 11.14
CA GLY A 148 27.38 21.54 10.95
C GLY A 148 26.04 22.18 11.29
N VAL A 149 25.83 22.51 12.57
CA VAL A 149 25.29 23.83 12.99
C VAL A 149 25.87 24.20 14.37
N ASN A 150 26.69 25.25 14.38
CA ASN A 150 27.07 26.14 15.48
C ASN A 150 26.90 25.64 16.93
N ARG A 151 28.01 25.23 17.56
CA ARG A 151 28.22 25.40 19.00
C ARG A 151 29.35 26.38 19.22
N GLY A 152 29.01 27.66 19.10
CA GLY A 152 29.85 28.73 19.60
C GLY A 152 29.86 28.66 21.13
N TYR A 153 31.06 28.58 21.69
CA TYR A 153 31.30 28.78 23.11
C TYR A 153 31.08 30.26 23.42
N THR A 154 30.20 30.56 24.36
CA THR A 154 30.28 31.81 25.12
C THR A 154 30.75 31.44 26.51
N ALA A 155 31.93 31.96 26.84
CA ALA A 155 32.55 31.92 28.17
C ALA A 155 31.68 32.61 29.22
#